data_AF-A0A9Q1D6V4-F1
#
_entry.id   AF-A0A9Q1D6V4-F1
#
_cell.length_a   1.000
_cell.length_b   1.000
_cell.length_c   1.000
_cell.angle_alpha   90.00
_cell.angle_beta   90.00
_cell.angle_gamma   90.00
#
_symmetry.space_group_name_H-M   'P 1'
#
loop_
_entity.id
_entity.type
_entity.pdbx_description
1 polymer ?
#
loop_
_entity_poly.entity_id
_entity_poly.type
_entity_poly.pdbx_seq_one_letter_code
_entity_poly.pdbx_strand_id
1 'polypeptide(L)'
;MGIDTNIAKSLLTQKHTVMSGAAVSVCLLSLLSVCSACYISNCPIGGKRSLEEYASHKCMSCGPGDKGRCFGPSICCGERLGCFVGSPETARCLEENYLPSPCEAGGKACGSEEGRCAAPGVCCDSEGCSLDQSCVAGDGEDGQAGQSESSNPGLGAEFLVRLLHLAGHAPPHRLHQ
;
A
#
# COMPACT_ATOMS: atom_id res chain seq x y z
N MET A 1 -14.05 36.38 0.64
CA MET A 1 -15.08 36.17 1.69
C MET A 1 -14.40 36.41 3.02
N GLY A 2 -14.23 37.65 3.49
CA GLY A 2 -15.30 38.59 3.84
C GLY A 2 -15.69 38.35 5.30
N ILE A 3 -14.75 38.48 6.24
CA ILE A 3 -15.03 38.33 7.67
C ILE A 3 -15.72 39.63 8.10
N ASP A 4 -17.02 39.55 8.32
CA ASP A 4 -17.92 40.64 8.66
C ASP A 4 -17.36 41.52 9.80
N THR A 5 -17.05 42.76 9.45
CA THR A 5 -16.68 43.88 10.34
C THR A 5 -17.80 44.33 11.28
N ASN A 6 -18.88 43.55 11.37
CA ASN A 6 -20.05 43.83 12.21
C ASN A 6 -19.86 43.37 13.68
N ILE A 7 -18.94 42.43 13.97
CA ILE A 7 -18.68 41.98 15.36
C ILE A 7 -17.95 43.07 16.17
N ALA A 8 -17.05 43.83 15.54
CA ALA A 8 -16.27 44.88 16.21
C ALA A 8 -17.12 46.09 16.65
N LYS A 9 -18.27 46.33 16.01
CA LYS A 9 -19.16 47.44 16.38
C LYS A 9 -20.00 47.16 17.64
N SER A 10 -20.20 45.88 18.00
CA SER A 10 -20.90 45.52 19.24
C SER A 10 -20.05 45.70 20.51
N LEU A 11 -18.71 45.80 20.37
CA LEU A 11 -17.80 45.98 21.51
C LEU A 11 -17.61 47.45 21.93
N LEU A 12 -17.94 48.42 21.08
CA LEU A 12 -17.75 49.85 21.38
C LEU A 12 -18.95 50.51 22.08
N THR A 13 -20.06 49.78 22.28
CA THR A 13 -21.25 50.25 23.01
C THR A 13 -21.38 49.70 24.43
N GLN A 14 -20.36 49.04 25.00
CA GLN A 14 -20.40 48.61 26.40
C GLN A 14 -19.74 49.65 27.32
N LYS A 15 -20.39 50.82 27.44
CA LYS A 15 -20.21 51.66 28.63
C LYS A 15 -20.79 50.88 29.81
N HIS A 16 -19.89 50.36 30.66
CA HIS A 16 -20.13 50.10 32.07
C HIS A 16 -21.44 49.36 32.41
N THR A 17 -21.51 48.05 32.13
CA THR A 17 -22.57 47.18 32.66
C THR A 17 -21.95 46.09 33.51
N VAL A 18 -22.29 46.08 34.80
CA VAL A 18 -22.06 44.97 35.73
C VAL A 18 -22.52 43.68 35.04
N MET A 19 -21.59 42.77 34.79
CA MET A 19 -21.89 41.51 34.11
C MET A 19 -22.73 40.65 35.06
N SER A 20 -24.05 40.66 34.86
CA SER A 20 -24.99 39.82 35.60
C SER A 20 -24.53 38.35 35.54
N GLY A 21 -24.61 37.61 36.64
CA GLY A 21 -24.16 36.21 36.70
C GLY A 21 -24.80 35.31 35.63
N ALA A 22 -26.01 35.65 35.19
CA ALA A 22 -26.68 34.99 34.07
C ALA A 22 -25.95 35.21 32.73
N ALA A 23 -25.43 36.42 32.47
CA ALA A 23 -24.67 36.72 31.26
C ALA A 23 -23.32 35.98 31.24
N VAL A 24 -22.65 35.87 32.39
CA VAL A 24 -21.41 35.09 32.54
C VAL A 24 -21.66 33.62 32.24
N SER A 25 -22.73 33.05 32.81
CA SER A 25 -23.12 31.66 32.58
C SER A 25 -23.42 31.37 31.11
N VAL A 26 -24.14 32.26 30.42
CA VAL A 26 -24.45 32.09 28.99
C VAL A 26 -23.19 32.18 28.12
N CYS A 27 -22.26 33.09 28.44
CA CYS A 27 -20.97 33.18 27.75
C CYS A 27 -20.12 31.91 27.95
N LEU A 28 -20.06 31.36 29.16
CA LEU A 28 -19.30 30.13 29.42
C LEU A 28 -19.90 28.91 28.71
N LEU A 29 -21.23 28.77 28.72
CA LEU A 29 -21.92 27.69 28.02
C LEU A 29 -21.75 27.76 26.49
N SER A 30 -21.77 28.97 25.92
CA SER A 30 -21.53 29.16 24.48
C SER A 30 -20.08 28.88 24.09
N LEU A 31 -19.10 29.29 24.91
CA LEU A 31 -17.69 28.94 24.69
C LEU A 31 -17.47 27.41 24.79
N LEU A 32 -18.04 26.74 25.80
CA LEU A 32 -17.95 25.28 25.94
C LEU A 32 -18.59 24.55 24.76
N SER A 33 -19.73 25.05 24.25
CA SER A 33 -20.39 24.50 23.06
C SER A 33 -19.51 24.62 21.82
N VAL A 34 -18.92 25.79 21.57
CA VAL A 34 -18.00 26.01 20.44
C VAL A 34 -16.72 25.18 20.58
N CYS A 35 -16.15 25.08 21.80
CA CYS A 35 -14.99 24.22 22.07
C CYS A 35 -15.31 22.75 21.84
N SER A 36 -16.51 22.27 22.22
CA SER A 36 -16.92 20.89 21.99
C SER A 36 -17.15 20.58 20.51
N ALA A 37 -17.69 21.54 19.74
CA ALA A 37 -17.87 21.41 18.30
C ALA A 37 -16.54 21.43 17.52
N CYS A 38 -15.50 22.06 18.08
CA CYS A 38 -14.13 22.03 17.53
C CYS A 38 -13.25 20.91 18.10
N TYR A 39 -13.74 20.15 19.09
CA TYR A 39 -13.00 19.04 19.69
C TYR A 39 -13.20 17.76 18.87
N ILE A 40 -12.61 17.74 17.67
CA ILE A 40 -12.47 16.51 16.89
C ILE A 40 -11.35 15.69 17.53
N SER A 41 -11.71 14.72 18.38
CA SER A 41 -10.75 13.81 19.04
C SER A 41 -10.12 12.79 18.10
N ASN A 42 -10.64 12.68 16.87
CA ASN A 42 -10.18 11.79 15.81
C ASN A 42 -10.02 12.61 14.53
N CYS A 43 -9.02 13.49 14.48
CA CYS A 43 -8.63 14.06 13.20
C CYS A 43 -8.02 12.92 12.38
N PRO A 44 -8.61 12.54 11.22
CA PRO A 44 -7.91 11.63 10.32
C PRO A 44 -6.57 12.26 9.94
N ILE A 45 -5.54 11.42 9.84
CA ILE A 45 -4.26 11.80 9.27
C ILE A 45 -4.56 12.39 7.88
N GLY A 46 -4.33 13.69 7.68
CA GLY A 46 -4.69 14.37 6.43
C GLY A 46 -5.60 15.61 6.57
N GLY A 47 -5.04 16.73 7.02
CA GLY A 47 -5.70 18.03 6.83
C GLY A 47 -5.51 18.54 5.39
N LYS A 48 -6.33 19.51 4.92
CA LYS A 48 -6.30 20.08 3.55
C LYS A 48 -4.94 20.62 3.03
N ARG A 49 -3.86 20.56 3.82
CA ARG A 49 -2.50 21.01 3.47
C ARG A 49 -1.39 20.00 3.79
N SER A 50 -1.70 18.75 4.12
CA SER A 50 -0.67 17.75 4.42
C SER A 50 -0.43 16.77 3.27
N LEU A 51 -0.44 17.25 2.02
CA LEU A 51 0.46 16.67 1.02
C LEU A 51 1.87 17.18 1.35
N GLU A 52 2.37 16.74 2.50
CA GLU A 52 3.81 16.60 2.62
C GLU A 52 4.14 15.56 1.54
N GLU A 53 5.05 15.90 0.63
CA GLU A 53 5.59 14.98 -0.36
C GLU A 53 6.39 13.93 0.42
N TYR A 54 5.67 13.00 1.07
CA TYR A 54 6.26 11.90 1.78
C TYR A 54 6.99 11.08 0.73
N ALA A 55 8.31 11.02 0.84
CA ALA A 55 9.10 10.11 0.04
C ALA A 55 8.51 8.70 0.21
N SER A 56 8.02 8.11 -0.87
CA SER A 56 7.47 6.75 -0.85
C SER A 56 8.55 5.81 -0.31
N HIS A 57 8.21 5.08 0.74
CA HIS A 57 9.12 4.12 1.34
C HIS A 57 8.86 2.72 0.77
N LYS A 58 9.78 1.78 0.98
CA LYS A 58 9.52 0.38 0.61
C LYS A 58 8.56 -0.23 1.61
N CYS A 59 7.50 -0.88 1.13
CA CYS A 59 6.57 -1.60 2.00
C CYS A 59 7.31 -2.59 2.90
N MET A 60 6.78 -2.86 4.08
CA MET A 60 7.43 -3.65 5.11
C MET A 60 7.67 -5.10 4.69
N SER A 61 8.61 -5.74 5.39
CA SER A 61 8.89 -7.15 5.20
C SER A 61 7.80 -8.01 5.85
N CYS A 62 7.54 -9.16 5.23
CA CYS A 62 6.53 -10.11 5.69
C CYS A 62 6.95 -11.56 5.39
N GLY A 63 6.16 -12.51 5.89
CA GLY A 63 6.36 -13.93 5.67
C GLY A 63 7.57 -14.54 6.38
N PRO A 64 7.83 -15.85 6.17
CA PRO A 64 8.87 -16.60 6.84
C PRO A 64 10.27 -16.01 6.64
N GLY A 65 10.86 -15.54 7.74
CA GLY A 65 12.20 -14.94 7.75
C GLY A 65 12.29 -13.59 7.04
N ASP A 66 11.19 -12.83 6.99
CA ASP A 66 11.14 -11.47 6.41
C ASP A 66 11.58 -11.41 4.94
N LYS A 67 11.37 -12.51 4.21
CA LYS A 67 11.80 -12.67 2.82
C LYS A 67 10.79 -12.14 1.81
N GLY A 68 9.57 -11.80 2.25
CA GLY A 68 8.54 -11.20 1.42
C GLY A 68 8.39 -9.70 1.67
N ARG A 69 7.55 -9.07 0.85
CA ARG A 69 7.08 -7.70 0.96
C ARG A 69 5.57 -7.65 0.84
N CYS A 70 4.97 -6.67 1.51
CA CYS A 70 3.53 -6.45 1.45
C CYS A 70 3.13 -5.81 0.12
N PHE A 71 2.14 -6.41 -0.56
CA PHE A 71 1.51 -5.86 -1.78
C PHE A 71 0.08 -5.37 -1.50
N GLY A 72 -0.49 -5.75 -0.36
CA GLY A 72 -1.79 -5.32 0.14
C GLY A 72 -1.95 -5.70 1.62
N PRO A 73 -3.03 -5.28 2.28
CA PRO A 73 -3.25 -5.53 3.72
C PRO A 73 -3.27 -7.02 4.09
N SER A 74 -3.64 -7.87 3.12
CA SER A 74 -3.73 -9.33 3.26
C SER A 74 -2.88 -10.08 2.24
N ILE A 75 -1.85 -9.44 1.67
CA ILE A 75 -1.04 -10.01 0.58
C ILE A 75 0.46 -9.82 0.89
N CYS A 76 1.18 -10.94 0.97
CA CYS A 76 2.63 -10.98 1.16
C CYS A 76 3.28 -11.81 0.07
N CYS A 77 4.23 -11.25 -0.68
CA CYS A 77 4.89 -11.95 -1.78
C CYS A 77 6.40 -11.81 -1.74
N GLY A 78 7.10 -12.78 -2.31
CA GLY A 78 8.54 -12.69 -2.55
C GLY A 78 9.02 -13.69 -3.59
N GLU A 79 10.11 -13.34 -4.27
CA GLU A 79 10.67 -14.07 -5.41
C GLU A 79 10.79 -15.59 -5.20
N ARG A 80 11.27 -16.00 -4.02
CA ARG A 80 11.45 -17.41 -3.64
C ARG A 80 10.36 -17.97 -2.73
N LEU A 81 9.44 -17.12 -2.31
CA LEU A 81 8.37 -17.45 -1.37
C LEU A 81 7.05 -17.74 -2.09
N GLY A 82 6.88 -17.20 -3.30
CA GLY A 82 5.58 -17.10 -3.94
C GLY A 82 4.76 -16.00 -3.27
N CYS A 83 3.44 -16.17 -3.25
CA CYS A 83 2.51 -15.24 -2.63
C CYS A 83 1.61 -15.94 -1.61
N PHE A 84 1.42 -15.27 -0.49
CA PHE A 84 0.47 -15.62 0.55
C PHE A 84 -0.67 -14.59 0.55
N VAL A 85 -1.91 -15.07 0.50
CA VAL A 85 -3.11 -14.23 0.48
C VAL A 85 -4.04 -14.67 1.60
N GLY A 86 -4.40 -13.74 2.50
CA GLY A 86 -5.32 -13.98 3.61
C GLY A 86 -4.83 -15.01 4.63
N SER A 87 -3.51 -15.17 4.76
CA SER A 87 -2.86 -16.16 5.63
C SER A 87 -2.16 -15.48 6.82
N PRO A 88 -1.77 -16.20 7.88
CA PRO A 88 -1.11 -15.58 9.04
C PRO A 88 0.22 -14.88 8.69
N GLU A 89 0.88 -15.30 7.61
CA GLU A 89 2.10 -14.69 7.09
C GLU A 89 1.90 -13.23 6.65
N THR A 90 0.66 -12.82 6.37
CA THR A 90 0.28 -11.47 5.92
C THR A 90 -0.12 -10.56 7.07
N ALA A 91 -0.15 -11.05 8.32
CA ALA A 91 -0.66 -10.28 9.46
C ALA A 91 0.08 -8.95 9.68
N ARG A 92 1.39 -8.91 9.38
CA ARG A 92 2.18 -7.68 9.45
C ARG A 92 1.74 -6.63 8.43
N CYS A 93 1.23 -7.03 7.27
CA CYS A 93 0.87 -6.09 6.20
C CYS A 93 -0.30 -5.19 6.56
N LEU A 94 -1.13 -5.56 7.54
CA LEU A 94 -2.16 -4.68 8.09
C LEU A 94 -1.57 -3.44 8.77
N GLU A 95 -0.33 -3.51 9.24
CA GLU A 95 0.35 -2.40 9.90
C GLU A 95 0.62 -1.24 8.92
N GLU A 96 0.76 -1.51 7.62
CA GLU A 96 0.94 -0.48 6.59
C GLU A 96 -0.23 0.50 6.54
N ASN A 97 -1.46 0.03 6.84
CA ASN A 97 -2.66 0.86 6.83
C ASN A 97 -2.68 1.94 7.92
N TYR A 98 -1.80 1.82 8.93
CA TYR A 98 -1.66 2.80 9.99
C TYR A 98 -0.51 3.78 9.75
N LEU A 99 0.31 3.57 8.71
CA LEU A 99 1.38 4.49 8.35
C LEU A 99 0.84 5.64 7.49
N PRO A 100 1.14 6.91 7.84
CA PRO A 100 0.65 8.07 7.10
C PRO A 100 1.33 8.23 5.73
N SER A 101 2.54 7.68 5.55
CA SER A 101 3.31 7.76 4.31
C SER A 101 2.97 6.58 3.39
N PRO A 102 2.76 6.78 2.08
CA PRO A 102 2.57 5.68 1.16
C PRO A 102 3.83 4.81 1.05
N CYS A 103 3.64 3.53 0.80
CA CYS A 103 4.70 2.57 0.52
C CYS A 103 4.61 2.06 -0.93
N GLU A 104 5.72 1.62 -1.50
CA GLU A 104 5.78 0.95 -2.79
C GLU A 104 6.38 -0.46 -2.63
N ALA A 105 5.62 -1.48 -3.06
CA ALA A 105 6.01 -2.89 -2.93
C ALA A 105 7.18 -3.27 -3.85
N GLY A 106 7.41 -2.46 -4.89
CA GLY A 106 8.41 -2.71 -5.93
C GLY A 106 7.86 -3.59 -7.05
N GLY A 107 8.77 -4.13 -7.88
CA GLY A 107 8.41 -4.96 -9.04
C GLY A 107 8.01 -4.13 -10.27
N LYS A 108 8.15 -4.74 -11.44
CA LYS A 108 7.69 -4.15 -12.71
C LYS A 108 6.16 -4.16 -12.79
N ALA A 109 5.61 -3.18 -13.49
CA ALA A 109 4.17 -3.13 -13.76
C ALA A 109 3.70 -4.33 -14.59
N CYS A 110 2.50 -4.81 -14.33
CA CYS A 110 1.85 -5.93 -15.01
C CYS A 110 0.32 -5.76 -14.99
N GLY A 111 -0.39 -6.55 -15.80
CA GLY A 111 -1.85 -6.44 -15.92
C GLY A 111 -2.35 -5.12 -16.52
N SER A 112 -3.62 -4.81 -16.27
CA SER A 112 -4.30 -3.58 -16.73
C SER A 112 -4.47 -2.51 -15.65
N GLU A 113 -4.36 -2.90 -14.37
CA GLU A 113 -4.50 -2.05 -13.19
C GLU A 113 -3.14 -1.79 -12.52
N GLU A 114 -3.08 -1.12 -11.36
CA GLU A 114 -1.84 -0.80 -10.59
C GLU A 114 -1.06 -2.04 -10.09
N GLY A 115 -1.18 -3.16 -10.77
CA GLY A 115 -0.53 -4.42 -10.51
C GLY A 115 0.98 -4.36 -10.71
N ARG A 116 1.69 -5.08 -9.84
CA ARG A 116 3.14 -5.24 -9.86
C ARG A 116 3.51 -6.71 -9.77
N CYS A 117 4.57 -7.09 -10.47
CA CYS A 117 5.09 -8.45 -10.42
C CYS A 117 5.65 -8.74 -9.03
N ALA A 118 5.01 -9.66 -8.32
CA ALA A 118 5.25 -9.91 -6.91
C ALA A 118 6.08 -11.20 -6.68
N ALA A 119 6.01 -12.12 -7.64
CA ALA A 119 6.78 -13.35 -7.71
C ALA A 119 6.84 -13.83 -9.19
N PRO A 120 7.70 -14.82 -9.54
CA PRO A 120 7.79 -15.34 -10.90
C PRO A 120 6.44 -15.78 -11.46
N GLY A 121 5.99 -15.10 -12.51
CA GLY A 121 4.72 -15.37 -13.18
C GLY A 121 3.47 -14.91 -12.42
N VAL A 122 3.61 -14.12 -11.35
CA VAL A 122 2.49 -13.64 -10.52
C VAL A 122 2.45 -12.11 -10.49
N CYS A 123 1.33 -11.55 -10.92
CA CYS A 123 0.99 -10.12 -10.83
C CYS A 123 0.05 -9.89 -9.67
N CYS A 124 0.33 -8.92 -8.79
CA CYS A 124 -0.53 -8.58 -7.66
C CYS A 124 -0.81 -7.08 -7.59
N ASP A 125 -2.03 -6.74 -7.20
CA ASP A 125 -2.44 -5.41 -6.74
C ASP A 125 -2.79 -5.45 -5.24
N SER A 126 -3.45 -4.41 -4.72
CA SER A 126 -3.84 -4.34 -3.30
C SER A 126 -4.93 -5.33 -2.89
N GLU A 127 -5.71 -5.82 -3.86
CA GLU A 127 -6.90 -6.64 -3.64
C GLU A 127 -6.64 -8.12 -3.91
N GLY A 128 -5.76 -8.45 -4.84
CA GLY A 128 -5.48 -9.83 -5.20
C GLY A 128 -4.28 -10.04 -6.10
N CYS A 129 -4.11 -11.31 -6.50
CA CYS A 129 -3.05 -11.75 -7.38
C CYS A 129 -3.60 -12.62 -8.51
N SER A 130 -3.00 -12.51 -9.68
CA SER A 130 -3.29 -13.31 -10.86
C SER A 130 -1.99 -13.80 -11.50
N LEU A 131 -2.10 -14.84 -12.33
CA LEU A 131 -0.96 -15.32 -13.11
C LEU A 131 -0.79 -14.42 -14.33
N ASP A 132 0.44 -13.92 -14.53
CA ASP A 132 0.79 -13.05 -15.65
C ASP A 132 2.15 -13.46 -16.22
N GLN A 133 2.17 -13.80 -17.51
CA GLN A 133 3.39 -14.19 -18.22
C GLN A 133 4.40 -13.06 -18.34
N SER A 134 3.95 -11.81 -18.29
CA SER A 134 4.86 -10.66 -18.21
C SER A 134 5.74 -10.74 -16.96
N CYS A 135 5.26 -11.33 -15.87
CA CYS A 135 5.99 -11.49 -14.60
C CYS A 135 6.90 -12.72 -14.55
N VAL A 136 6.88 -13.59 -15.55
CA VAL A 136 7.91 -14.63 -15.67
C VAL A 136 9.21 -13.90 -15.98
N ALA A 137 10.28 -14.23 -15.26
CA ALA A 137 11.60 -13.67 -15.53
C ALA A 137 12.02 -14.06 -16.96
N GLY A 138 11.72 -13.21 -17.94
CA GLY A 138 12.62 -12.98 -19.05
C GLY A 138 13.69 -12.06 -18.51
N ASP A 139 14.95 -12.42 -18.65
CA ASP A 139 16.14 -11.71 -18.18
C ASP A 139 15.97 -10.20 -18.30
N GLY A 140 15.45 -9.58 -17.24
CA GLY A 140 15.20 -8.16 -17.18
C GLY A 140 16.47 -7.52 -16.71
N GLU A 141 17.23 -6.99 -17.66
CA GLU A 141 18.37 -6.11 -17.47
C GLU A 141 18.07 -5.04 -16.41
N ASP A 142 18.49 -5.31 -15.18
CA ASP A 142 18.75 -4.26 -14.20
C ASP A 142 20.01 -3.53 -14.64
N GLY A 143 19.88 -2.24 -14.93
CA GLY A 143 20.98 -1.40 -15.36
C GLY A 143 22.13 -1.38 -14.36
N GLN A 144 23.24 -2.03 -14.72
CA GLN A 144 24.57 -1.69 -14.23
C GLN A 144 25.63 -1.95 -15.32
N ALA A 145 26.34 -0.88 -15.65
CA ALA A 145 27.39 -0.79 -16.65
C ALA A 145 28.50 -1.85 -16.49
N GLY A 146 28.93 -2.46 -17.60
CA GLY A 146 30.20 -3.20 -17.67
C GLY A 146 30.26 -4.27 -18.75
N GLN A 147 30.68 -3.87 -19.96
CA GLN A 147 31.61 -4.58 -20.83
C GLN A 147 31.56 -6.13 -20.90
N SER A 148 31.15 -6.60 -22.09
CA SER A 148 31.93 -7.50 -22.96
C SER A 148 31.65 -9.02 -22.93
N GLU A 149 31.30 -9.50 -24.12
CA GLU A 149 31.67 -10.76 -24.79
C GLU A 149 30.77 -11.99 -24.63
N SER A 150 30.06 -12.29 -25.72
CA SER A 150 30.03 -13.59 -26.41
C SER A 150 30.13 -14.85 -25.54
N SER A 151 29.07 -15.65 -25.53
CA SER A 151 29.09 -16.92 -26.27
C SER A 151 27.75 -17.66 -26.14
N ASN A 152 27.28 -18.15 -27.28
CA ASN A 152 26.15 -19.06 -27.41
C ASN A 152 26.62 -20.48 -27.05
N PRO A 153 25.98 -21.16 -26.09
CA PRO A 153 25.84 -22.60 -26.22
C PRO A 153 24.43 -23.08 -25.84
N GLY A 154 23.86 -23.94 -26.69
CA GLY A 154 23.01 -25.01 -26.17
C GLY A 154 21.53 -24.99 -26.53
N LEU A 155 21.21 -24.80 -27.81
CA LEU A 155 19.87 -25.14 -28.36
C LEU A 155 19.47 -26.61 -28.08
N GLY A 156 20.43 -27.49 -27.76
CA GLY A 156 20.18 -28.89 -27.38
C GLY A 156 19.83 -29.12 -25.90
N ALA A 157 20.31 -28.29 -24.97
CA ALA A 157 20.06 -28.50 -23.54
C ALA A 157 18.62 -28.15 -23.17
N GLU A 158 18.12 -27.01 -23.68
CA GLU A 158 16.74 -26.55 -23.49
C GLU A 158 15.70 -27.52 -24.07
N PHE A 159 16.00 -28.13 -25.22
CA PHE A 159 15.11 -29.09 -25.86
C PHE A 159 15.05 -30.42 -25.09
N LEU A 160 16.16 -30.87 -24.51
CA LEU A 160 16.21 -32.08 -23.68
C LEU A 160 15.44 -31.89 -22.36
N VAL A 161 15.50 -30.72 -21.75
CA VAL A 161 14.71 -30.40 -20.55
C VAL A 161 13.21 -30.39 -20.85
N ARG A 162 12.80 -29.87 -22.02
CA ARG A 162 11.40 -29.92 -22.47
C ARG A 162 10.89 -31.34 -22.75
N LEU A 163 11.72 -32.21 -23.32
CA LEU A 163 11.36 -33.62 -23.54
C LEU A 163 11.23 -34.42 -22.24
N LEU A 164 12.08 -34.16 -21.25
CA LEU A 164 11.99 -34.79 -19.93
C LEU A 164 10.69 -34.42 -19.19
N HIS A 165 10.23 -33.16 -19.32
CA HIS A 165 8.95 -32.75 -18.75
C HIS A 165 7.74 -33.43 -19.42
N LEU A 166 7.79 -33.72 -20.73
CA LEU A 166 6.71 -34.41 -21.43
C LEU A 166 6.66 -35.91 -21.10
N ALA A 167 7.80 -36.56 -20.86
CA ALA A 167 7.86 -37.96 -20.45
C ALA A 167 7.40 -38.19 -18.99
N GLY A 168 7.48 -37.17 -18.13
CA GLY A 168 7.00 -37.21 -16.75
C GLY A 168 5.47 -37.17 -16.58
N HIS A 169 4.72 -36.88 -17.66
CA HIS A 169 3.25 -36.79 -17.67
C HIS A 169 2.58 -38.02 -18.30
N ALA A 170 3.12 -39.22 -18.10
CA ALA A 170 2.34 -40.44 -18.36
C ALA A 170 1.25 -40.59 -17.27
N PRO A 171 -0.05 -40.50 -17.59
CA PRO A 171 -1.11 -40.74 -16.62
C PRO A 171 -1.06 -42.22 -16.18
N PRO A 172 -1.37 -42.54 -14.91
CA PRO A 172 -1.44 -43.91 -14.47
C PRO A 172 -2.56 -44.63 -15.23
N HIS A 173 -2.19 -45.63 -16.03
CA HIS A 173 -3.09 -46.64 -16.57
C HIS A 173 -3.89 -47.25 -15.40
N ARG A 174 -5.18 -46.92 -15.30
CA ARG A 174 -6.13 -47.75 -14.52
C ARG A 174 -6.58 -48.91 -15.40
N LEU A 175 -5.99 -50.06 -15.11
CA LEU A 175 -6.39 -51.40 -15.52
C LEU A 175 -7.48 -51.91 -14.55
N HIS A 176 -8.43 -52.70 -15.08
CA HIS A 176 -9.54 -53.41 -14.40
C HIS A 176 -10.68 -52.54 -13.85
N GLN A 177 -11.97 -52.86 -14.04
CA GLN A 177 -12.68 -54.08 -14.45
C GLN A 177 -14.06 -53.69 -14.97
#